data_AF-A0A085WSQ2-F1
#
_entry.id   AF-A0A085WSQ2-F1
#
_cell.length_a   1.000
_cell.length_b   1.000
_cell.length_c   1.000
_cell.angle_alpha   90.00
_cell.angle_beta   90.00
_cell.angle_gamma   90.00
#
_symmetry.space_group_name_H-M   'P 1'
#
loop_
_entity.id
_entity.type
_entity.pdbx_description
1 polymer ?
#
loop_
_entity_poly.entity_id
_entity_poly.type
_entity_poly.pdbx_seq_one_letter_code
_entity_poly.pdbx_strand_id
1 'polypeptide(L)'
;MMLWALMVGCASETPLDGQDTEQLPEEEQLSEEEAVPVPGDSYLACGCGCCGGVEPEVRCLSQGETLQTHIARDKEQAASPNCPWQGCFFPVKYKICDAAPPAP
;
A
#
# COMPACT_ATOMS: atom_id res chain seq x y z
N MET A 1 -17.15 4.75 56.19
CA MET A 1 -17.28 6.05 55.48
C MET A 1 -17.17 5.74 53.99
N MET A 2 -18.15 5.11 53.33
CA MET A 2 -19.49 5.59 52.91
C MET A 2 -19.46 6.98 52.27
N LEU A 3 -19.70 7.03 50.95
CA LEU A 3 -20.29 8.08 50.09
C LEU A 3 -19.80 7.77 48.66
N TRP A 4 -20.41 6.94 47.81
CA TRP A 4 -21.80 6.79 47.36
C TRP A 4 -22.48 8.06 46.85
N ALA A 5 -22.82 7.98 45.55
CA ALA A 5 -23.84 8.70 44.78
C ALA A 5 -23.56 10.15 44.34
N LEU A 6 -23.56 10.37 43.02
CA LEU A 6 -24.69 10.99 42.34
C LEU A 6 -24.66 10.71 40.82
N MET A 7 -25.50 9.74 40.45
CA MET A 7 -26.04 9.54 39.11
C MET A 7 -27.17 10.55 38.86
N VAL A 8 -27.11 11.29 37.76
CA VAL A 8 -28.23 11.86 36.99
C VAL A 8 -27.69 11.97 35.56
N GLY A 9 -28.21 11.40 34.49
CA GLY A 9 -29.52 10.84 34.19
C GLY A 9 -29.88 11.31 32.78
N CYS A 10 -29.83 10.42 31.79
CA CYS A 10 -30.57 10.57 30.54
C CYS A 10 -31.05 9.18 30.12
N ALA A 11 -32.22 8.82 30.63
CA ALA A 11 -32.95 7.63 30.22
C ALA A 11 -33.79 7.98 28.99
N SER A 12 -33.69 7.18 27.94
CA SER A 12 -34.72 7.03 26.91
C SER A 12 -34.70 5.56 26.49
N GLU A 13 -35.71 4.86 26.96
CA GLU A 13 -36.00 3.43 26.81
C GLU A 13 -37.04 3.26 25.69
N THR A 14 -36.81 2.43 24.66
CA THR A 14 -37.44 1.10 24.38
C THR A 14 -37.62 0.93 22.84
N PRO A 15 -38.00 -0.23 22.26
CA PRO A 15 -37.67 -1.65 22.52
C PRO A 15 -37.38 -2.51 21.24
N LEU A 16 -36.80 -3.71 21.46
CA LEU A 16 -36.96 -5.03 20.78
C LEU A 16 -36.92 -5.18 19.23
N ASP A 17 -35.97 -6.02 18.77
CA ASP A 17 -36.15 -7.31 18.06
C ASP A 17 -35.13 -7.53 16.91
N GLY A 18 -34.70 -8.79 16.71
CA GLY A 18 -33.83 -9.25 15.60
C GLY A 18 -32.37 -9.49 16.02
N GLN A 19 -31.90 -10.74 16.11
CA GLN A 19 -31.17 -11.44 15.03
C GLN A 19 -30.06 -10.56 14.42
N ASP A 20 -28.79 -10.90 14.49
CA ASP A 20 -28.24 -12.09 13.87
C ASP A 20 -26.80 -12.34 14.36
N THR A 21 -26.35 -13.56 14.19
CA THR A 21 -24.98 -13.98 14.41
C THR A 21 -24.13 -13.54 13.22
N GLU A 22 -23.26 -12.56 13.41
CA GLU A 22 -22.08 -12.36 12.55
C GLU A 22 -20.95 -11.95 13.51
N GLN A 23 -20.11 -12.88 13.97
CA GLN A 23 -18.89 -13.23 13.24
C GLN A 23 -18.34 -12.02 12.49
N LEU A 24 -17.71 -11.11 13.24
CA LEU A 24 -16.71 -10.24 12.65
C LEU A 24 -15.55 -11.14 12.22
N PRO A 25 -15.17 -11.13 10.93
CA PRO A 25 -14.11 -11.97 10.44
C PRO A 25 -12.81 -11.64 11.16
N GLU A 26 -12.18 -12.71 11.61
CA GLU A 26 -10.74 -12.88 11.51
C GLU A 26 -10.29 -12.60 10.06
N GLU A 27 -9.01 -12.27 9.87
CA GLU A 27 -8.33 -12.01 8.58
C GLU A 27 -8.45 -10.54 8.11
N GLU A 28 -7.38 -9.77 7.92
CA GLU A 28 -6.04 -10.09 7.43
C GLU A 28 -5.00 -9.56 8.45
N GLN A 29 -4.36 -10.40 9.25
CA GLN A 29 -3.07 -10.99 8.89
C GLN A 29 -2.44 -10.28 7.69
N LEU A 30 -1.77 -9.17 8.00
CA LEU A 30 -0.68 -8.63 7.21
C LEU A 30 0.41 -9.72 7.15
N SER A 31 0.17 -10.74 6.34
CA SER A 31 1.18 -11.68 5.93
C SER A 31 2.24 -10.84 5.23
N GLU A 32 3.42 -10.83 5.84
CA GLU A 32 4.69 -10.95 5.11
C GLU A 32 4.63 -12.19 4.21
N GLU A 33 3.75 -12.14 3.21
CA GLU A 33 3.85 -12.94 2.02
C GLU A 33 4.70 -12.08 1.09
N GLU A 34 5.92 -12.53 0.83
CA GLU A 34 6.69 -12.06 -0.31
C GLU A 34 5.73 -11.96 -1.49
N ALA A 35 5.39 -10.73 -1.88
CA ALA A 35 4.58 -10.49 -3.06
C ALA A 35 5.41 -10.95 -4.26
N VAL A 36 5.24 -12.22 -4.61
CA VAL A 36 5.75 -12.83 -5.84
C VAL A 36 5.15 -12.00 -6.96
N PRO A 37 5.98 -11.30 -7.77
CA PRO A 37 5.44 -10.46 -8.81
C PRO A 37 4.72 -11.33 -9.85
N VAL A 38 3.44 -11.02 -10.06
CA VAL A 38 2.57 -11.61 -11.07
C VAL A 38 3.12 -11.22 -12.46
N PRO A 39 3.25 -12.16 -13.42
CA PRO A 39 3.66 -11.83 -14.78
C PRO A 39 2.65 -10.85 -15.40
N GLY A 40 3.10 -9.61 -15.64
CA GLY A 40 2.24 -8.45 -15.92
C GLY A 40 2.51 -7.27 -14.98
N ASP A 41 3.28 -7.50 -13.91
CA ASP A 41 3.62 -6.48 -12.95
C ASP A 41 4.53 -5.42 -13.54
N SER A 42 4.15 -4.18 -13.24
CA SER A 42 4.91 -2.99 -13.54
C SER A 42 4.87 -2.07 -12.34
N TYR A 43 5.99 -1.39 -12.09
CA TYR A 43 6.15 -0.51 -10.96
C TYR A 43 6.41 0.91 -11.44
N LEU A 44 5.63 1.86 -10.96
CA LEU A 44 5.84 3.28 -11.21
C LEU A 44 6.78 3.83 -10.14
N ALA A 45 8.04 4.06 -10.51
CA ALA A 45 9.04 4.60 -9.62
C ALA A 45 8.97 6.12 -9.58
N CYS A 46 8.87 6.64 -8.36
CA CYS A 46 8.77 8.07 -8.06
C CYS A 46 9.44 8.48 -6.75
N GLY A 47 9.84 7.53 -5.90
CA GLY A 47 10.48 7.75 -4.60
C GLY A 47 9.73 8.77 -3.74
N CYS A 48 10.16 10.02 -3.86
CA CYS A 48 9.61 11.17 -3.13
C CYS A 48 8.31 11.77 -3.66
N GLY A 49 7.86 11.38 -4.84
CA GLY A 49 6.58 11.80 -5.39
C GLY A 49 6.64 11.96 -6.90
N CYS A 50 5.58 11.55 -7.60
CA CYS A 50 5.49 11.70 -9.05
C CYS A 50 4.96 13.09 -9.41
N CYS A 51 5.52 13.72 -10.43
CA CYS A 51 4.85 14.84 -11.08
C CYS A 51 3.58 14.34 -11.78
N GLY A 52 2.49 15.10 -11.65
CA GLY A 52 1.23 14.81 -12.37
C GLY A 52 1.27 15.28 -13.83
N GLY A 53 0.41 14.69 -14.67
CA GLY A 53 0.22 15.14 -16.05
C GLY A 53 1.36 14.78 -17.02
N VAL A 54 2.28 13.92 -16.60
CA VAL A 54 3.41 13.45 -17.41
C VAL A 54 3.29 11.95 -17.65
N GLU A 55 3.50 11.53 -18.89
CA GLU A 55 3.50 10.12 -19.26
C GLU A 55 4.85 9.49 -18.84
N PRO A 56 4.83 8.36 -18.10
CA PRO A 56 6.05 7.78 -17.56
C PRO A 56 6.92 7.13 -18.63
N GLU A 57 8.24 7.27 -18.49
CA GLU A 57 9.19 6.54 -19.32
C GLU A 57 9.11 5.05 -18.99
N VAL A 58 8.78 4.22 -19.97
CA VAL A 58 8.71 2.76 -19.78
C VAL A 58 10.10 2.15 -19.92
N ARG A 59 10.57 1.48 -18.86
CA ARG A 59 11.84 0.75 -18.85
C ARG A 59 11.63 -0.73 -18.59
N CYS A 60 12.29 -1.56 -19.40
CA CYS A 60 12.42 -2.98 -19.12
C CYS A 60 13.44 -3.18 -17.99
N LEU A 61 13.13 -4.07 -17.06
CA LEU A 61 14.12 -4.54 -16.08
C LEU A 61 15.26 -5.28 -16.79
N SER A 62 16.49 -5.07 -16.33
CA SER A 62 17.66 -5.81 -16.79
C SER A 62 17.70 -7.22 -16.17
N GLN A 63 18.54 -8.12 -16.69
CA GLN A 63 18.74 -9.43 -16.07
C GLN A 63 19.23 -9.29 -14.63
N GLY A 64 18.51 -9.89 -13.68
CA GLY A 64 18.83 -9.85 -12.25
C GLY A 64 18.28 -8.65 -11.48
N GLU A 65 17.68 -7.66 -12.16
CA GLU A 65 16.90 -6.61 -11.50
C GLU A 65 15.46 -7.11 -11.27
N THR A 66 14.88 -6.74 -10.12
CA THR A 66 13.50 -7.06 -9.79
C THR A 66 12.71 -5.79 -9.54
N LEU A 67 11.38 -5.85 -9.68
CA LEU A 67 10.53 -4.72 -9.30
C LEU A 67 10.73 -4.37 -7.82
N GLN A 68 10.96 -5.37 -6.97
CA GLN A 68 11.21 -5.18 -5.54
C GLN A 68 12.44 -4.32 -5.25
N THR A 69 13.50 -4.42 -6.06
CA THR A 69 14.69 -3.56 -5.92
C THR A 69 14.34 -2.08 -6.09
N HIS A 70 13.51 -1.75 -7.08
CA HIS A 70 13.07 -0.36 -7.30
C HIS A 70 12.07 0.10 -6.25
N ILE A 71 11.16 -0.77 -5.80
CA ILE A 71 10.23 -0.48 -4.71
C ILE A 71 10.98 -0.18 -3.41
N ALA A 72 11.96 -1.00 -3.05
CA ALA A 72 12.75 -0.82 -1.84
C ALA A 72 13.52 0.51 -1.87
N ARG A 73 14.20 0.81 -2.97
CA ARG A 73 14.89 2.09 -3.17
C ARG A 73 13.95 3.28 -3.02
N ASP A 74 12.76 3.19 -3.63
CA ASP A 74 11.79 4.28 -3.57
C ASP A 74 11.24 4.47 -2.15
N LYS A 75 11.04 3.39 -1.37
CA LYS A 75 10.69 3.46 0.06
C LYS A 75 11.80 4.13 0.88
N GLU A 76 13.06 3.79 0.62
CA GLU A 76 14.20 4.44 1.29
C GLU A 76 14.27 5.94 0.99
N GLN A 77 14.03 6.32 -0.27
CA GLN A 77 13.96 7.72 -0.67
C GLN A 77 12.78 8.45 -0.02
N ALA A 78 11.60 7.82 0.00
CA ALA A 78 10.41 8.35 0.64
C ALA A 78 10.60 8.60 2.16
N ALA A 79 11.38 7.74 2.81
CA ALA A 79 11.71 7.87 4.24
C ALA A 79 12.75 8.96 4.53
N SER A 80 13.38 9.54 3.50
CA SER A 80 14.39 10.59 3.68
C SER A 80 13.75 11.87 4.23
N PRO A 81 14.32 12.51 5.26
CA PRO A 81 13.81 13.79 5.77
C PRO A 81 13.88 14.93 4.74
N ASN A 82 14.69 14.77 3.70
CA ASN A 82 14.80 15.74 2.60
C ASN A 82 13.70 15.58 1.56
N CYS A 83 12.94 14.48 1.61
CA CYS A 83 11.98 14.10 0.59
C CYS A 83 10.92 15.18 0.28
N PRO A 84 10.33 15.88 1.27
CA PRO A 84 9.38 16.97 1.01
C PRO A 84 9.97 18.17 0.25
N TRP A 85 11.30 18.33 0.31
CA TRP A 85 12.02 19.45 -0.29
C TRP A 85 12.52 19.15 -1.71
N GLN A 86 12.47 17.88 -2.13
CA GLN A 86 12.91 17.49 -3.48
C GLN A 86 11.88 17.80 -4.57
N GLY A 87 10.65 18.14 -4.17
CA GLY A 87 9.56 18.37 -5.12
C GLY A 87 9.09 17.06 -5.76
N CYS A 88 8.64 17.14 -7.01
CA CYS A 88 8.16 15.98 -7.74
C CYS A 88 9.19 15.48 -8.75
N PHE A 89 9.19 14.18 -9.02
CA PHE A 89 10.05 13.51 -9.98
C PHE A 89 9.25 13.05 -11.19
N PHE A 90 9.90 13.03 -12.36
CA PHE A 90 9.33 12.42 -13.55
C PHE A 90 9.24 10.89 -13.35
N PRO A 91 8.05 10.31 -13.51
CA PRO A 91 7.84 8.90 -13.19
C PRO A 91 8.51 7.99 -14.23
N VAL A 92 9.10 6.90 -13.75
CA VAL A 92 9.65 5.82 -14.60
C VAL A 92 8.85 4.56 -14.34
N LYS A 93 8.27 3.97 -15.37
CA LYS A 93 7.51 2.72 -15.27
C LYS A 93 8.41 1.54 -15.60
N TYR A 94 8.86 0.83 -14.57
CA TYR A 94 9.58 -0.43 -14.72
C TYR A 94 8.61 -1.56 -15.02
N LYS A 95 8.95 -2.44 -15.96
CA LYS A 95 8.19 -3.65 -16.26
C LYS A 95 9.12 -4.82 -16.51
N ILE A 96 8.63 -6.02 -16.24
CA ILE A 96 9.28 -7.25 -16.69
C ILE A 96 9.03 -7.34 -18.20
N CYS A 97 10.11 -7.42 -18.99
CA CYS A 97 10.03 -7.69 -20.41
C CYS A 97 10.49 -9.12 -20.63
N ASP A 98 9.66 -9.93 -21.32
CA ASP A 98 10.09 -11.26 -21.73
C ASP A 98 11.44 -11.18 -22.43
N ALA A 99 12.38 -12.03 -22.00
CA ALA A 99 13.56 -12.31 -22.79
C ALA A 99 13.08 -12.79 -24.16
N ALA A 100 13.74 -12.31 -25.23
CA ALA A 100 13.37 -12.58 -26.62
C ALA A 100 12.87 -14.03 -26.82
N PRO A 101 11.83 -14.25 -27.66
CA PRO A 101 11.33 -15.60 -27.92
C PRO A 101 12.51 -16.52 -28.31
N PRO A 102 12.51 -17.79 -27.89
CA PRO A 102 13.60 -18.70 -28.24
C PRO A 102 13.80 -18.67 -29.75
N ALA A 103 15.02 -18.36 -30.18
CA ALA A 103 15.38 -18.37 -31.59
C ALA A 103 15.10 -19.76 -32.19
N PRO A 104 14.61 -19.84 -33.44
CA PRO A 104 14.26 -21.10 -34.08
C PRO A 104 15.46 -22.03 -34.28
#